data_AF-A0A818E3N8-F1
#
_entry.id   AF-A0A818E3N8-F1
#
_cell.length_a   1.000
_cell.length_b   1.000
_cell.length_c   1.000
_cell.angle_alpha   90.00
_cell.angle_beta   90.00
_cell.angle_gamma   90.00
#
_symmetry.space_group_name_H-M   'P 1'
#
loop_
_entity.id
_entity.type
_entity.pdbx_description
1 polymer ?
#
loop_
_entity_poly.entity_id
_entity_poly.type
_entity_poly.pdbx_seq_one_letter_code
_entity_poly.pdbx_strand_id
1 'polypeptide(L)'
;MIKPLRLYQIPWSHYCDKVRWALDYKEIPYELVTFNAFGKTKGLERAPKSLRKLTPILEDPNSKDDNSFLSDSTPILLYLDARYPKISKSLLPLSSEQRQQVIDTCVRLDSGLGLYVRRLAYAQMFKEKQSAISLLLGERFSWAYNPDDIRSRLVSPFLASFMIARFRLHRLRDDQVREKTEQILLEIGDRLRKNDYLIGDQFSAADLTFCSLVKPLRWIPYFADDRRFQIIFKYCEGIRRNHDPKYPNIDNFLEKLLENNRIQMKKRQESLFYRVKAFMHQINFLQRFFTAFMVMFMKNFYGPSTDDEEVPLFKPSISENKQANEALNDQRRVNIKSKWSLIKFLCKYQCHLLFTMPRQNLYIESGA
;
A
#
# COMPACT_ATOMS: atom_id res chain seq x y z
N MET A 1 32.94 -3.65 16.53
CA MET A 1 31.64 -4.33 16.47
C MET A 1 30.97 -3.97 15.15
N ILE A 2 30.37 -4.95 14.47
CA ILE A 2 29.58 -4.70 13.24
C ILE A 2 28.33 -3.91 13.66
N LYS A 3 28.09 -2.76 13.03
CA LYS A 3 26.86 -1.99 13.23
C LYS A 3 25.70 -2.76 12.61
N PRO A 4 24.51 -2.80 13.24
CA PRO A 4 23.37 -3.49 12.64
C PRO A 4 23.02 -2.88 11.28
N LEU A 5 22.71 -3.74 10.30
CA LEU A 5 22.17 -3.27 9.01
C LEU A 5 20.78 -2.68 9.21
N ARG A 6 20.28 -1.92 8.23
CA ARG A 6 18.89 -1.44 8.24
C ARG A 6 18.13 -2.00 7.07
N LEU A 7 17.02 -2.68 7.36
CA LEU A 7 16.10 -3.17 6.36
C LEU A 7 14.85 -2.28 6.34
N TYR A 8 14.74 -1.48 5.28
CA TYR A 8 13.53 -0.73 4.99
C TYR A 8 12.53 -1.66 4.32
N GLN A 9 11.36 -1.83 4.95
CA GLN A 9 10.41 -2.86 4.54
C GLN A 9 8.95 -2.44 4.64
N ILE A 10 8.14 -3.22 3.91
CA ILE A 10 6.71 -3.37 4.12
C ILE A 10 6.46 -4.73 4.81
N PRO A 11 5.89 -4.76 6.03
CA PRO A 11 5.76 -5.96 6.86
C PRO A 11 5.17 -7.23 6.19
N TRP A 12 4.18 -7.05 5.32
CA TRP A 12 3.46 -8.13 4.63
C TRP A 12 4.04 -8.46 3.25
N SER A 13 5.12 -7.78 2.83
CA SER A 13 5.76 -8.07 1.55
C SER A 13 6.54 -9.37 1.66
N HIS A 14 6.18 -10.37 0.86
CA HIS A 14 6.90 -11.63 0.70
C HIS A 14 8.34 -11.44 0.19
N TYR A 15 8.65 -10.33 -0.50
CA TYR A 15 10.02 -9.97 -0.85
C TYR A 15 10.82 -9.44 0.33
N CYS A 16 10.17 -8.70 1.25
CA CYS A 16 10.82 -8.28 2.51
C CYS A 16 10.99 -9.46 3.45
N ASP A 17 10.03 -10.39 3.45
CA ASP A 17 10.11 -11.65 4.19
C ASP A 17 11.32 -12.47 3.79
N LYS A 18 11.57 -12.61 2.49
CA LYS A 18 12.79 -13.21 1.92
C LYS A 18 14.06 -12.58 2.50
N VAL A 19 14.17 -11.25 2.53
CA VAL A 19 15.38 -10.59 3.07
C VAL A 19 15.49 -10.72 4.59
N ARG A 20 14.40 -10.59 5.34
CA ARG A 20 14.40 -10.82 6.80
C ARG A 20 14.89 -12.22 7.15
N TRP A 21 14.34 -13.22 6.47
CA TRP A 21 14.72 -14.60 6.69
C TRP A 21 16.19 -14.85 6.34
N ALA A 22 16.70 -14.27 5.25
CA ALA A 22 18.12 -14.35 4.91
C ALA A 22 19.03 -13.74 6.01
N LEU A 23 18.67 -12.57 6.53
CA LEU A 23 19.39 -11.93 7.63
C LEU A 23 19.34 -12.79 8.91
N ASP A 24 18.18 -13.33 9.24
CA ASP A 24 17.96 -14.19 10.40
C ASP A 24 18.75 -15.50 10.30
N TYR A 25 18.70 -16.18 9.16
CA TYR A 25 19.44 -17.41 8.89
C TYR A 25 20.96 -17.21 8.97
N LYS A 26 21.46 -16.09 8.45
CA LYS A 26 22.88 -15.74 8.50
C LYS A 26 23.31 -15.13 9.84
N GLU A 27 22.39 -14.96 10.78
CA GLU A 27 22.62 -14.37 12.11
C GLU A 27 23.23 -12.96 12.04
N ILE A 28 22.84 -12.19 11.03
CA ILE A 28 23.35 -10.83 10.82
C ILE A 28 22.46 -9.85 11.59
N PRO A 29 23.00 -9.02 12.51
CA PRO A 29 22.21 -8.05 13.24
C PRO A 29 21.59 -6.99 12.30
N TYR A 30 20.29 -6.73 12.43
CA TYR A 30 19.61 -5.69 11.66
C TYR A 30 18.49 -4.99 12.44
N GLU A 31 18.22 -3.76 12.04
CA GLU A 31 17.09 -2.94 12.47
C GLU A 31 16.04 -2.89 11.35
N LEU A 32 14.76 -2.87 11.73
CA LEU A 32 13.65 -2.74 10.79
C LEU A 32 13.21 -1.28 10.72
N VAL A 33 13.18 -0.74 9.50
CA VAL A 33 12.58 0.56 9.21
C VAL A 33 11.29 0.33 8.43
N THR A 34 10.17 0.25 9.16
CA THR A 34 8.86 -0.03 8.57
C THR A 34 8.22 1.23 8.00
N PHE A 35 7.77 1.14 6.76
CA PHE A 35 6.98 2.19 6.12
C PHE A 35 5.78 1.60 5.38
N ASN A 36 4.85 2.47 5.05
CA ASN A 36 3.63 2.12 4.33
C ASN A 36 3.81 2.37 2.82
N ALA A 37 3.45 1.39 2.01
CA ALA A 37 3.55 1.42 0.54
C ALA A 37 2.85 2.62 -0.12
N PHE A 38 1.79 3.15 0.49
CA PHE A 38 0.99 4.27 -0.03
C PHE A 38 1.13 5.55 0.79
N GLY A 39 2.01 5.55 1.79
CA GLY A 39 2.35 6.73 2.58
C GLY A 39 3.41 7.62 1.91
N LYS A 40 3.61 8.82 2.47
CA LYS A 40 4.83 9.59 2.18
C LYS A 40 6.05 8.74 2.59
N THR A 41 7.18 8.93 1.91
CA THR A 41 8.49 8.29 2.17
C THR A 41 9.10 8.65 3.55
N LYS A 42 8.27 8.91 4.55
CA LYS A 42 8.67 9.17 5.93
C LYS A 42 9.33 7.91 6.46
N GLY A 43 10.54 8.04 6.97
CA GLY A 43 11.41 6.91 7.35
C GLY A 43 12.36 6.45 6.24
N LEU A 44 12.28 6.99 5.02
CA LEU A 44 13.21 6.68 3.92
C LEU A 44 14.15 7.87 3.60
N GLU A 45 14.31 8.81 4.52
CA GLU A 45 15.07 10.05 4.30
C GLU A 45 16.54 9.77 4.00
N ARG A 46 17.10 8.70 4.57
CA ARG A 46 18.46 8.23 4.34
C ARG A 46 18.63 7.56 2.98
N ALA A 47 17.61 6.86 2.51
CA ALA A 47 17.67 6.15 1.24
C ALA A 47 17.74 7.14 0.05
N PRO A 48 18.50 6.82 -1.02
CA PRO A 48 18.53 7.59 -2.25
C PRO A 48 17.12 7.78 -2.81
N LYS A 49 16.81 8.97 -3.34
CA LYS A 49 15.46 9.30 -3.87
C LYS A 49 14.96 8.29 -4.91
N SER A 50 15.86 7.72 -5.70
CA SER A 50 15.58 6.66 -6.70
C SER A 50 15.05 5.38 -6.06
N LEU A 51 15.53 5.01 -4.87
CA LEU A 51 15.17 3.77 -4.19
C LEU A 51 13.93 3.91 -3.31
N ARG A 52 13.50 5.12 -2.92
CA ARG A 52 12.37 5.33 -1.98
C ARG A 52 11.00 4.81 -2.45
N LYS A 53 10.89 4.37 -3.70
CA LYS A 53 9.68 3.76 -4.28
C LYS A 53 9.76 2.23 -4.34
N LEU A 54 10.90 1.65 -3.95
CA LEU A 54 11.22 0.24 -4.00
C LEU A 54 11.21 -0.36 -2.60
N THR A 55 11.09 -1.68 -2.55
CA THR A 55 11.05 -2.46 -1.32
C THR A 55 11.32 -3.92 -1.67
N PRO A 56 12.16 -4.64 -0.93
CA PRO A 56 12.97 -4.18 0.21
C PRO A 56 14.12 -3.23 -0.20
N ILE A 57 14.62 -2.46 0.76
CA ILE A 57 15.89 -1.71 0.66
C ILE A 57 16.76 -2.08 1.86
N LEU A 58 18.02 -2.45 1.62
CA LEU A 58 19.02 -2.72 2.63
C LEU A 58 20.02 -1.56 2.67
N GLU A 59 20.32 -1.04 3.85
CA GLU A 59 21.43 -0.12 4.10
C GLU A 59 22.48 -0.86 4.93
N ASP A 60 23.71 -0.89 4.43
CA ASP A 60 24.87 -1.42 5.14
C ASP A 60 25.79 -0.28 5.63
N PRO A 61 25.75 0.06 6.93
CA PRO A 61 26.62 1.08 7.51
C PRO A 61 28.07 0.61 7.69
N ASN A 62 28.39 -0.63 7.34
CA ASN A 62 29.72 -1.23 7.40
C ASN A 62 30.37 -1.35 6.02
N SER A 63 29.73 -0.87 4.95
CA SER A 63 30.32 -0.80 3.61
C SER A 63 31.51 0.18 3.57
N LYS A 64 32.50 -0.11 2.71
CA LYS A 64 33.66 0.78 2.48
C LYS A 64 33.25 2.05 1.72
N ASP A 65 32.29 1.91 0.82
CA ASP A 65 31.61 3.04 0.19
C ASP A 65 30.51 3.48 1.16
N ASP A 66 30.64 4.69 1.72
CA ASP A 66 29.75 5.26 2.75
C ASP A 66 28.27 4.83 2.58
N ASN A 67 27.76 4.06 3.56
CA ASN A 67 26.37 3.54 3.63
C ASN A 67 25.83 3.01 2.28
N SER A 68 26.29 1.84 1.82
CA SER A 68 25.77 1.25 0.59
C SER A 68 24.27 0.91 0.73
N PHE A 69 23.45 1.44 -0.18
CA PHE A 69 22.05 1.07 -0.30
C PHE A 69 21.85 0.08 -1.43
N LEU A 70 21.22 -1.04 -1.14
CA LEU A 70 20.81 -2.04 -2.11
C LEU A 70 19.29 -2.15 -2.13
N SER A 71 18.72 -2.36 -3.30
CA SER A 71 17.31 -2.69 -3.44
C SER A 71 17.15 -4.03 -4.14
N ASP A 72 15.94 -4.56 -4.04
CA ASP A 72 15.53 -5.81 -4.66
C ASP A 72 16.07 -7.06 -3.96
N SER A 73 15.20 -8.06 -3.80
CA SER A 73 15.45 -9.11 -2.81
C SER A 73 16.60 -10.05 -3.20
N THR A 74 16.71 -10.43 -4.47
CA THR A 74 17.80 -11.30 -4.94
C THR A 74 19.17 -10.63 -4.85
N PRO A 75 19.40 -9.42 -5.41
CA PRO A 75 20.66 -8.70 -5.23
C PRO A 75 21.08 -8.53 -3.77
N ILE A 76 20.13 -8.25 -2.88
CA ILE A 76 20.39 -8.16 -1.44
C ILE A 76 20.89 -9.51 -0.89
N LEU A 77 20.27 -10.64 -1.23
CA LEU A 77 20.73 -11.97 -0.78
C LEU A 77 22.16 -12.26 -1.26
N LEU A 78 22.47 -11.96 -2.53
CA LEU A 78 23.83 -12.16 -3.08
C LEU A 78 24.86 -11.28 -2.35
N TYR A 79 24.49 -10.03 -2.08
CA TYR A 79 25.32 -9.11 -1.31
C TYR A 79 25.59 -9.63 0.10
N LEU A 80 24.56 -10.08 0.81
CA LEU A 80 24.71 -10.62 2.16
C LEU A 80 25.61 -11.85 2.17
N ASP A 81 25.47 -12.73 1.17
CA ASP A 81 26.29 -13.94 1.08
C ASP A 81 27.76 -13.66 0.79
N ALA A 82 28.05 -12.67 -0.06
CA ALA A 82 29.42 -12.26 -0.39
C ALA A 82 30.07 -11.40 0.71
N ARG A 83 29.33 -10.46 1.31
CA ARG A 83 29.86 -9.48 2.28
C ARG A 83 30.01 -10.06 3.68
N TYR A 84 29.12 -10.97 4.06
CA TYR A 84 29.07 -11.62 5.37
C TYR A 84 29.19 -13.15 5.22
N PRO A 85 30.35 -13.65 4.75
CA PRO A 85 30.53 -15.07 4.51
C PRO A 85 30.56 -15.84 5.83
N LYS A 86 29.71 -16.86 5.93
CA LYS A 86 29.72 -17.87 6.99
C LYS A 86 29.42 -19.19 6.32
N ILE A 87 30.41 -20.06 6.21
CA ILE A 87 30.35 -21.28 5.38
C ILE A 87 29.14 -22.16 5.78
N SER A 88 28.89 -22.32 7.09
CA SER A 88 27.75 -23.09 7.60
C SER A 88 26.38 -22.45 7.39
N LYS A 89 26.33 -21.21 6.90
CA LYS A 89 25.12 -20.42 6.61
C LYS A 89 25.21 -19.76 5.22
N SER A 90 25.84 -20.44 4.27
CA SER A 90 25.90 -19.98 2.88
C SER A 90 24.50 -20.06 2.26
N LEU A 91 24.10 -19.02 1.54
CA LEU A 91 22.85 -19.03 0.75
C LEU A 91 23.08 -19.55 -0.66
N LEU A 92 24.34 -19.71 -1.08
CA LEU A 92 24.73 -20.18 -2.39
C LEU A 92 25.63 -21.42 -2.27
N PRO A 93 25.43 -22.43 -3.12
CA PRO A 93 26.34 -23.57 -3.23
C PRO A 93 27.78 -23.15 -3.59
N LEU A 94 28.75 -24.00 -3.24
CA LEU A 94 30.15 -23.79 -3.59
C LEU A 94 30.42 -24.05 -5.09
N SER A 95 29.70 -25.00 -5.68
CA SER A 95 29.76 -25.28 -7.13
C SER A 95 29.31 -24.04 -7.92
N SER A 96 30.13 -23.60 -8.86
CA SER A 96 29.83 -22.45 -9.73
C SER A 96 28.57 -22.66 -10.57
N GLU A 97 28.36 -23.89 -11.06
CA GLU A 97 27.17 -24.25 -11.84
C GLU A 97 25.90 -24.18 -10.99
N GLN A 98 25.90 -24.85 -9.82
CA GLN A 98 24.75 -24.82 -8.91
C GLN A 98 24.49 -23.41 -8.38
N ARG A 99 25.54 -22.63 -8.12
CA ARG A 99 25.44 -21.21 -7.75
C ARG A 99 24.67 -20.42 -8.80
N GLN A 100 25.01 -20.59 -10.08
CA GLN A 100 24.30 -19.90 -11.16
C GLN A 100 22.84 -20.35 -11.26
N GLN A 101 22.58 -21.66 -11.17
CA GLN A 101 21.22 -22.21 -11.17
C GLN A 101 20.35 -21.66 -10.03
N VAL A 102 20.92 -21.49 -8.82
CA VAL A 102 20.21 -20.88 -7.68
C VAL A 102 19.88 -19.42 -7.97
N ILE A 103 20.82 -18.64 -8.52
CA ILE A 103 20.61 -17.23 -8.86
C ILE A 103 19.51 -17.10 -9.92
N ASP A 104 19.58 -17.86 -10.99
CA ASP A 104 18.60 -17.83 -12.09
C ASP A 104 17.21 -18.25 -11.59
N THR A 105 17.16 -19.25 -10.71
CA THR A 105 15.91 -19.68 -10.06
C THR A 105 15.33 -18.56 -9.21
N CYS A 106 16.15 -17.86 -8.40
CA CYS A 106 15.68 -16.73 -7.60
C CYS A 106 15.09 -15.61 -8.47
N VAL A 107 15.77 -15.23 -9.55
CA VAL A 107 15.30 -14.18 -10.47
C VAL A 107 14.01 -14.58 -11.17
N ARG A 108 13.93 -15.83 -11.66
CA ARG A 108 12.73 -16.37 -12.32
C ARG A 108 11.54 -16.41 -11.36
N LEU A 109 11.76 -16.82 -10.11
CA LEU A 109 10.71 -16.86 -9.10
C LEU A 109 10.25 -15.45 -8.69
N ASP A 110 11.17 -14.51 -8.49
CA ASP A 110 10.84 -13.14 -8.10
C ASP A 110 9.97 -12.44 -9.17
N SER A 111 10.36 -12.60 -10.45
CA SER A 111 9.73 -11.94 -11.60
C SER A 111 8.50 -12.70 -12.14
N GLY A 112 8.42 -14.02 -11.95
CA GLY A 112 7.27 -14.83 -12.31
C GLY A 112 6.33 -15.04 -11.12
N LEU A 113 6.62 -16.08 -10.33
CA LEU A 113 5.77 -16.55 -9.23
C LEU A 113 5.42 -15.42 -8.25
N GLY A 114 6.41 -14.65 -7.80
CA GLY A 114 6.20 -13.56 -6.84
C GLY A 114 5.22 -12.49 -7.33
N LEU A 115 5.26 -12.15 -8.63
CA LEU A 115 4.33 -11.19 -9.24
C LEU A 115 2.92 -11.77 -9.37
N TYR A 116 2.81 -13.04 -9.77
CA TYR A 116 1.51 -13.70 -9.92
C TYR A 116 0.81 -13.90 -8.58
N VAL A 117 1.53 -14.48 -7.61
CA VAL A 117 1.03 -14.70 -6.24
C VAL A 117 0.58 -13.39 -5.60
N ARG A 118 1.35 -12.31 -5.76
CA ARG A 118 0.96 -10.99 -5.24
C ARG A 118 -0.38 -10.53 -5.81
N ARG A 119 -0.60 -10.67 -7.11
CA ARG A 119 -1.84 -10.23 -7.78
C ARG A 119 -3.03 -11.08 -7.31
N LEU A 120 -2.84 -12.40 -7.21
CA LEU A 120 -3.86 -13.32 -6.72
C LEU A 120 -4.21 -13.04 -5.26
N ALA A 121 -3.22 -12.86 -4.39
CA ALA A 121 -3.42 -12.57 -2.97
C ALA A 121 -4.12 -11.23 -2.76
N TYR A 122 -3.77 -10.20 -3.54
CA TYR A 122 -4.51 -8.94 -3.49
C TYR A 122 -5.95 -9.10 -3.94
N ALA A 123 -6.22 -9.78 -5.06
CA ALA A 123 -7.58 -10.03 -5.52
C ALA A 123 -8.43 -10.77 -4.46
N GLN A 124 -7.85 -11.79 -3.84
CA GLN A 124 -8.46 -12.54 -2.75
C GLN A 124 -8.77 -11.63 -1.54
N MET A 125 -7.79 -10.83 -1.13
CA MET A 125 -7.94 -9.91 0.00
C MET A 125 -9.01 -8.83 -0.26
N PHE A 126 -9.08 -8.30 -1.49
CA PHE A 126 -10.13 -7.38 -1.91
C PHE A 126 -11.53 -8.00 -1.85
N LYS A 127 -11.64 -9.30 -2.16
CA LYS A 127 -12.90 -10.04 -2.14
C LYS A 127 -13.39 -10.32 -0.71
N GLU A 128 -12.53 -10.86 0.15
CA GLU A 128 -12.97 -11.47 1.42
C GLU A 128 -12.66 -10.64 2.67
N LYS A 129 -11.63 -9.79 2.64
CA LYS A 129 -11.16 -9.04 3.81
C LYS A 129 -10.95 -7.57 3.44
N GLN A 130 -12.02 -6.87 3.10
CA GLN A 130 -11.98 -5.45 2.75
C GLN A 130 -11.29 -4.60 3.84
N SER A 131 -11.45 -4.97 5.11
CA SER A 131 -10.76 -4.32 6.23
C SER A 131 -9.24 -4.55 6.21
N ALA A 132 -8.73 -5.66 5.66
CA ALA A 132 -7.29 -5.91 5.52
C ALA A 132 -6.63 -4.98 4.48
N ILE A 133 -7.39 -4.37 3.57
CA ILE A 133 -6.88 -3.34 2.66
C ILE A 133 -6.41 -2.10 3.44
N SER A 134 -7.02 -1.81 4.60
CA SER A 134 -6.57 -0.71 5.46
C SER A 134 -5.11 -0.87 5.90
N LEU A 135 -4.60 -2.11 5.94
CA LEU A 135 -3.20 -2.40 6.24
C LEU A 135 -2.32 -1.96 5.08
N LEU A 136 -2.72 -2.29 3.84
CA LEU A 136 -1.99 -1.88 2.64
C LEU A 136 -1.85 -0.37 2.58
N LEU A 137 -2.95 0.35 2.73
CA LEU A 137 -3.00 1.81 2.57
C LEU A 137 -2.59 2.58 3.82
N GLY A 138 -2.43 1.85 4.92
CA GLY A 138 -2.15 2.29 6.29
C GLY A 138 -3.19 3.23 6.90
N GLU A 139 -2.87 3.68 8.11
CA GLU A 139 -3.79 4.32 9.05
C GLU A 139 -4.57 5.51 8.48
N ARG A 140 -3.99 6.24 7.50
CA ARG A 140 -4.61 7.43 6.91
C ARG A 140 -5.87 7.13 6.10
N PHE A 141 -6.02 5.91 5.56
CA PHE A 141 -7.15 5.50 4.73
C PHE A 141 -7.96 4.35 5.37
N SER A 142 -7.68 4.01 6.63
CA SER A 142 -8.40 2.98 7.37
C SER A 142 -9.91 3.22 7.46
N TRP A 143 -10.32 4.48 7.65
CA TRP A 143 -11.73 4.90 7.64
C TRP A 143 -12.41 4.67 6.29
N ALA A 144 -11.67 4.62 5.19
CA ALA A 144 -12.23 4.43 3.86
C ALA A 144 -12.81 3.03 3.66
N TYR A 145 -12.50 2.07 4.54
CA TYR A 145 -13.06 0.72 4.53
C TYR A 145 -13.80 0.37 5.82
N ASN A 146 -14.17 1.38 6.64
CA ASN A 146 -15.06 1.18 7.78
C ASN A 146 -16.52 1.37 7.33
N PRO A 147 -17.38 0.33 7.40
CA PRO A 147 -18.79 0.45 7.00
C PRO A 147 -19.58 1.47 7.83
N ASP A 148 -19.14 1.75 9.07
CA ASP A 148 -19.79 2.70 9.97
C ASP A 148 -19.43 4.18 9.67
N ASP A 149 -18.39 4.43 8.87
CA ASP A 149 -18.02 5.79 8.47
C ASP A 149 -18.75 6.18 7.18
N ILE A 150 -19.60 7.21 7.23
CA ILE A 150 -20.35 7.67 6.06
C ILE A 150 -19.47 8.09 4.87
N ARG A 151 -18.24 8.54 5.12
CA ARG A 151 -17.29 8.92 4.06
C ARG A 151 -16.75 7.71 3.31
N SER A 152 -16.77 6.52 3.92
CA SER A 152 -16.29 5.29 3.29
C SER A 152 -17.12 4.94 2.06
N ARG A 153 -18.44 5.18 2.09
CA ARG A 153 -19.36 4.91 0.97
C ARG A 153 -19.00 5.70 -0.29
N LEU A 154 -18.42 6.89 -0.13
CA LEU A 154 -17.99 7.72 -1.25
C LEU A 154 -16.57 7.38 -1.72
N VAL A 155 -15.64 7.08 -0.81
CA VAL A 155 -14.20 6.96 -1.14
C VAL A 155 -13.76 5.52 -1.43
N SER A 156 -14.40 4.52 -0.81
CA SER A 156 -14.10 3.10 -1.03
C SER A 156 -14.16 2.67 -2.49
N PRO A 157 -15.15 3.05 -3.34
CA PRO A 157 -15.18 2.59 -4.73
C PRO A 157 -14.01 3.15 -5.53
N PHE A 158 -13.65 4.43 -5.36
CA PHE A 158 -12.50 5.03 -6.06
C PHE A 158 -11.19 4.37 -5.65
N LEU A 159 -11.02 4.10 -4.37
CA LEU A 159 -9.81 3.49 -3.83
C LEU A 159 -9.69 2.02 -4.28
N ALA A 160 -10.80 1.29 -4.32
CA ALA A 160 -10.88 -0.05 -4.90
C ALA A 160 -10.52 -0.03 -6.40
N SER A 161 -11.10 0.87 -7.19
CA SER A 161 -10.78 1.01 -8.63
C SER A 161 -9.31 1.35 -8.86
N PHE A 162 -8.74 2.26 -8.07
CA PHE A 162 -7.32 2.60 -8.13
C PHE A 162 -6.44 1.37 -7.88
N MET A 163 -6.77 0.54 -6.87
CA MET A 163 -6.00 -0.66 -6.57
C MET A 163 -6.14 -1.75 -7.64
N ILE A 164 -7.34 -1.94 -8.19
CA ILE A 164 -7.59 -2.84 -9.32
C ILE A 164 -6.75 -2.45 -10.54
N ALA A 165 -6.66 -1.15 -10.84
CA ALA A 165 -5.82 -0.65 -11.91
C ALA A 165 -4.33 -0.82 -11.59
N ARG A 166 -3.89 -0.39 -10.40
CA ARG A 166 -2.49 -0.39 -9.95
C ARG A 166 -1.86 -1.79 -9.95
N PHE A 167 -2.64 -2.81 -9.58
CA PHE A 167 -2.19 -4.21 -9.57
C PHE A 167 -2.68 -5.02 -10.77
N ARG A 168 -3.32 -4.36 -11.75
CA ARG A 168 -3.88 -5.01 -12.94
C ARG A 168 -4.75 -6.22 -12.61
N LEU A 169 -5.58 -6.10 -11.56
CA LEU A 169 -6.45 -7.19 -11.11
C LEU A 169 -7.55 -7.49 -12.13
N HIS A 170 -7.94 -6.50 -12.94
CA HIS A 170 -8.85 -6.66 -14.06
C HIS A 170 -8.30 -7.56 -15.18
N ARG A 171 -6.98 -7.78 -15.25
CA ARG A 171 -6.32 -8.62 -16.27
C ARG A 171 -5.90 -10.00 -15.77
N LEU A 172 -6.40 -10.45 -14.61
CA LEU A 172 -5.97 -11.74 -14.05
C LEU A 172 -6.23 -12.92 -15.00
N ARG A 173 -7.36 -12.90 -15.70
CA ARG A 173 -7.77 -13.90 -16.70
C ARG A 173 -6.96 -13.79 -17.98
N ASP A 174 -6.93 -12.60 -18.57
CA ASP A 174 -6.21 -12.35 -19.83
C ASP A 174 -4.71 -12.66 -19.72
N ASP A 175 -4.11 -12.34 -18.57
CA ASP A 175 -2.69 -12.62 -18.33
C ASP A 175 -2.44 -14.07 -17.86
N GLN A 176 -3.50 -14.88 -17.70
CA GLN A 176 -3.47 -16.28 -17.26
C GLN A 176 -2.71 -16.47 -15.94
N VAL A 177 -2.93 -15.56 -14.98
CA VAL A 177 -2.10 -15.46 -13.77
C VAL A 177 -2.23 -16.70 -12.90
N ARG A 178 -3.45 -17.26 -12.80
CA ARG A 178 -3.70 -18.46 -12.02
C ARG A 178 -3.06 -19.68 -12.68
N GLU A 179 -3.30 -19.87 -13.97
CA GLU A 179 -2.80 -21.01 -14.74
C GLU A 179 -1.27 -21.04 -14.76
N LYS A 180 -0.62 -19.88 -14.94
CA LYS A 180 0.84 -19.76 -14.85
C LYS A 180 1.36 -20.03 -13.43
N THR A 181 0.64 -19.60 -12.40
CA THR A 181 0.99 -19.93 -11.01
C THR A 181 0.91 -21.43 -10.79
N GLU A 182 -0.20 -22.05 -11.18
CA GLU A 182 -0.41 -23.50 -11.09
C GLU A 182 0.68 -24.27 -11.83
N GLN A 183 1.01 -23.90 -13.06
CA GLN A 183 2.07 -24.54 -13.83
C GLN A 183 3.41 -24.52 -13.10
N ILE A 184 3.81 -23.37 -12.56
CA ILE A 184 5.07 -23.23 -11.79
C ILE A 184 5.02 -24.09 -10.52
N LEU A 185 3.90 -24.08 -9.80
CA LEU A 185 3.73 -24.86 -8.58
C LEU A 185 3.77 -26.37 -8.86
N LEU A 186 3.14 -26.84 -9.94
CA LEU A 186 3.16 -28.25 -10.34
C LEU A 186 4.58 -28.68 -10.76
N GLU A 187 5.28 -27.87 -11.57
CA GLU A 187 6.67 -28.14 -11.96
C GLU A 187 7.57 -28.28 -10.72
N ILE A 188 7.43 -27.37 -9.75
CA ILE A 188 8.20 -27.43 -8.52
C ILE A 188 7.76 -28.61 -7.65
N GLY A 189 6.46 -28.88 -7.55
CA GLY A 189 5.94 -30.02 -6.82
C GLY A 189 6.50 -31.35 -7.33
N ASP A 190 6.63 -31.52 -8.64
CA ASP A 190 7.23 -32.70 -9.26
C ASP A 190 8.71 -32.85 -8.92
N ARG A 191 9.46 -31.74 -8.88
CA ARG A 191 10.87 -31.73 -8.44
C ARG A 191 10.99 -32.11 -6.97
N LEU A 192 10.13 -31.57 -6.11
CA LEU A 192 10.13 -31.81 -4.66
C LEU A 192 9.73 -33.24 -4.26
N ARG A 193 9.11 -34.02 -5.16
CA ARG A 193 8.90 -35.46 -4.91
C ARG A 193 10.19 -36.28 -4.97
N LYS A 194 11.24 -35.75 -5.61
CA LYS A 194 12.49 -36.46 -5.88
C LYS A 194 13.69 -35.89 -5.13
N ASN A 195 13.57 -34.68 -4.59
CA ASN A 195 14.69 -33.93 -4.02
C ASN A 195 14.24 -33.27 -2.71
N ASP A 196 15.16 -33.19 -1.75
CA ASP A 196 14.94 -32.53 -0.46
C ASP A 196 15.04 -31.00 -0.55
N TYR A 197 15.68 -30.48 -1.59
CA TYR A 197 15.86 -29.05 -1.89
C TYR A 197 15.59 -28.76 -3.36
N LEU A 198 15.36 -27.48 -3.70
CA LEU A 198 15.04 -27.08 -5.07
C LEU A 198 16.21 -27.23 -6.03
N ILE A 199 17.43 -26.98 -5.55
CA ILE A 199 18.67 -27.08 -6.32
C ILE A 199 19.74 -27.69 -5.42
N GLY A 200 20.37 -28.77 -5.88
CA GLY A 200 21.39 -29.48 -5.13
C GLY A 200 20.82 -30.28 -3.94
N ASP A 201 21.67 -30.49 -2.94
CA ASP A 201 21.46 -31.36 -1.78
C ASP A 201 21.42 -30.61 -0.44
N GLN A 202 21.44 -29.26 -0.48
CA GLN A 202 21.44 -28.42 0.70
C GLN A 202 20.54 -27.19 0.53
N PHE A 203 20.14 -26.61 1.67
CA PHE A 203 19.36 -25.37 1.69
C PHE A 203 20.09 -24.22 1.00
N SER A 204 19.36 -23.46 0.19
CA SER A 204 19.90 -22.36 -0.59
C SER A 204 18.92 -21.18 -0.68
N ALA A 205 19.38 -20.10 -1.32
CA ALA A 205 18.54 -18.95 -1.66
C ALA A 205 17.33 -19.34 -2.53
N ALA A 206 17.38 -20.44 -3.29
CA ALA A 206 16.27 -20.90 -4.10
C ALA A 206 15.10 -21.35 -3.20
N ASP A 207 15.36 -22.21 -2.23
CA ASP A 207 14.39 -22.71 -1.25
C ASP A 207 13.80 -21.56 -0.44
N LEU A 208 14.67 -20.70 0.08
CA LEU A 208 14.33 -19.50 0.83
C LEU A 208 13.40 -18.58 0.02
N THR A 209 13.76 -18.32 -1.24
CA THR A 209 12.97 -17.49 -2.16
C THR A 209 11.60 -18.09 -2.39
N PHE A 210 11.54 -19.35 -2.82
CA PHE A 210 10.29 -20.03 -3.13
C PHE A 210 9.34 -20.03 -1.93
N CYS A 211 9.83 -20.45 -0.76
CA CYS A 211 9.04 -20.53 0.47
C CYS A 211 8.52 -19.16 0.92
N SER A 212 9.29 -18.08 0.71
CA SER A 212 8.85 -16.72 1.00
C SER A 212 7.75 -16.26 0.05
N LEU A 213 7.91 -16.53 -1.26
CA LEU A 213 6.99 -16.06 -2.29
C LEU A 213 5.66 -16.83 -2.31
N VAL A 214 5.64 -18.10 -1.90
CA VAL A 214 4.42 -18.94 -1.85
C VAL A 214 3.52 -18.58 -0.67
N LYS A 215 4.06 -17.98 0.41
CA LYS A 215 3.32 -17.71 1.65
C LYS A 215 1.92 -17.10 1.45
N PRO A 216 1.72 -16.07 0.58
CA PRO A 216 0.40 -15.48 0.39
C PRO A 216 -0.64 -16.41 -0.25
N LEU A 217 -0.23 -17.50 -0.92
CA LEU A 217 -1.16 -18.48 -1.50
C LEU A 217 -1.96 -19.24 -0.43
N ARG A 218 -1.47 -19.30 0.81
CA ARG A 218 -2.21 -19.89 1.94
C ARG A 218 -3.51 -19.17 2.25
N TRP A 219 -3.66 -17.92 1.80
CA TRP A 219 -4.89 -17.16 1.98
C TRP A 219 -5.89 -17.35 0.84
N ILE A 220 -5.54 -18.15 -0.17
CA ILE A 220 -6.35 -18.36 -1.37
C ILE A 220 -6.88 -19.80 -1.32
N PRO A 221 -8.17 -20.03 -1.00
CA PRO A 221 -8.74 -21.37 -0.83
C PRO A 221 -8.44 -22.32 -1.99
N TYR A 222 -8.51 -21.82 -3.23
CA TYR A 222 -8.19 -22.60 -4.44
C TYR A 222 -6.82 -23.28 -4.37
N PHE A 223 -5.79 -22.60 -3.84
CA PHE A 223 -4.46 -23.20 -3.68
C PHE A 223 -4.32 -23.91 -2.33
N ALA A 224 -4.83 -23.30 -1.26
CA ALA A 224 -4.66 -23.76 0.11
C ALA A 224 -5.35 -25.10 0.39
N ASP A 225 -6.51 -25.36 -0.23
CA ASP A 225 -7.32 -26.56 0.02
C ASP A 225 -7.09 -27.68 -1.00
N ASP A 226 -6.46 -27.35 -2.14
CA ASP A 226 -6.20 -28.32 -3.20
C ASP A 226 -5.05 -29.26 -2.81
N ARG A 227 -5.32 -30.57 -2.87
CA ARG A 227 -4.39 -31.66 -2.53
C ARG A 227 -3.11 -31.62 -3.36
N ARG A 228 -3.18 -31.15 -4.61
CA ARG A 228 -2.04 -31.10 -5.55
C ARG A 228 -0.92 -30.19 -5.03
N PHE A 229 -1.26 -29.13 -4.30
CA PHE A 229 -0.29 -28.15 -3.80
C PHE A 229 0.13 -28.40 -2.34
N GLN A 230 -0.44 -29.40 -1.65
CA GLN A 230 -0.09 -29.67 -0.25
C GLN A 230 1.37 -30.06 -0.06
N ILE A 231 1.98 -30.73 -1.05
CA ILE A 231 3.41 -31.05 -1.01
C ILE A 231 4.26 -29.78 -0.90
N ILE A 232 3.86 -28.71 -1.60
CA ILE A 232 4.56 -27.43 -1.58
C ILE A 232 4.47 -26.80 -0.20
N PHE A 233 3.27 -26.74 0.39
CA PHE A 233 3.10 -26.12 1.69
C PHE A 233 3.81 -26.92 2.80
N LYS A 234 3.77 -28.25 2.75
CA LYS A 234 4.51 -29.12 3.67
C LYS A 234 6.01 -28.93 3.55
N TYR A 235 6.52 -28.89 2.32
CA TYR A 235 7.92 -28.59 2.05
C TYR A 235 8.32 -27.23 2.64
N CYS A 236 7.54 -26.17 2.35
CA CYS A 236 7.82 -24.83 2.89
C CYS A 236 7.84 -24.79 4.42
N GLU A 237 6.96 -25.53 5.10
CA GLU A 237 6.98 -25.66 6.56
C GLU A 237 8.20 -26.40 7.07
N GLY A 238 8.61 -27.48 6.40
CA GLY A 238 9.82 -28.22 6.73
C GLY A 238 11.06 -27.34 6.60
N ILE A 239 11.19 -26.63 5.48
CA ILE A 239 12.31 -25.71 5.24
C ILE A 239 12.34 -24.60 6.30
N ARG A 240 11.19 -23.97 6.59
CA ARG A 240 11.13 -22.94 7.64
C ARG A 240 11.48 -23.50 9.01
N ARG A 241 10.94 -24.65 9.40
CA ARG A 241 11.23 -25.27 10.70
C ARG A 241 12.72 -25.55 10.88
N ASN A 242 13.40 -25.96 9.81
CA ASN A 242 14.81 -26.35 9.87
C ASN A 242 15.78 -25.17 9.68
N HIS A 243 15.37 -24.13 8.94
CA HIS A 243 16.27 -23.07 8.46
C HIS A 243 15.80 -21.64 8.77
N ASP A 244 14.71 -21.44 9.51
CA ASP A 244 14.27 -20.12 9.98
C ASP A 244 14.33 -20.06 11.51
N PRO A 245 15.36 -19.43 12.10
CA PRO A 245 15.50 -19.32 13.55
C PRO A 245 14.31 -18.63 14.24
N LYS A 246 13.48 -17.87 13.51
CA LYS A 246 12.32 -17.16 14.04
C LYS A 246 11.00 -17.86 13.73
N TYR A 247 10.99 -19.05 13.12
CA TYR A 247 9.77 -19.82 12.88
C TYR A 247 9.32 -20.60 14.14
N PRO A 248 8.01 -20.68 14.48
CA PRO A 248 6.85 -20.13 13.76
C PRO A 248 6.47 -18.68 14.15
N ASN A 249 7.29 -17.99 14.94
CA ASN A 249 6.97 -16.69 15.56
C ASN A 249 6.71 -15.51 14.58
N ILE A 250 6.93 -15.67 13.27
CA ILE A 250 6.69 -14.59 12.29
C ILE A 250 5.19 -14.33 12.05
N ASP A 251 4.31 -15.31 12.20
CA ASP A 251 2.86 -15.06 12.06
C ASP A 251 2.34 -14.20 13.23
N ASN A 252 2.98 -14.32 14.39
CA ASN A 252 2.79 -13.47 15.56
C ASN A 252 3.21 -12.00 15.29
N PHE A 253 4.11 -11.73 14.34
CA PHE A 253 4.48 -10.35 13.97
C PHE A 253 3.40 -9.66 13.15
N LEU A 254 2.77 -10.36 12.19
CA LEU A 254 1.63 -9.78 11.46
C LEU A 254 0.47 -9.56 12.43
N GLU A 255 0.15 -10.53 13.28
CA GLU A 255 -0.89 -10.36 14.32
C GLU A 255 -0.57 -9.24 15.30
N LYS A 256 0.66 -9.13 15.82
CA LYS A 256 1.07 -8.00 16.67
C LYS A 256 1.04 -6.67 15.93
N LEU A 257 1.41 -6.62 14.65
CA LEU A 257 1.33 -5.41 13.85
C LEU A 257 -0.13 -5.01 13.59
N LEU A 258 -1.01 -5.97 13.32
CA LEU A 258 -2.46 -5.77 13.22
C LEU A 258 -3.00 -5.18 14.52
N GLU A 259 -2.61 -5.75 15.66
CA GLU A 259 -3.08 -5.34 16.97
C GLU A 259 -2.56 -3.95 17.37
N ASN A 260 -1.26 -3.69 17.17
CA ASN A 260 -0.67 -2.38 17.44
C ASN A 260 -1.28 -1.27 16.57
N ASN A 261 -1.55 -1.56 15.28
CA ASN A 261 -2.25 -0.61 14.40
C ASN A 261 -3.70 -0.40 14.83
N ARG A 262 -4.43 -1.43 15.27
CA ARG A 262 -5.79 -1.28 15.83
C ARG A 262 -5.79 -0.38 17.07
N ILE A 263 -4.84 -0.57 17.98
CA ILE A 263 -4.71 0.22 19.21
C ILE A 263 -4.39 1.69 18.88
N GLN A 264 -3.44 1.96 17.97
CA GLN A 264 -3.13 3.33 17.54
C GLN A 264 -4.32 4.00 16.84
N MET A 265 -5.05 3.25 16.01
CA MET A 265 -6.26 3.71 15.34
C MET A 265 -7.35 4.12 16.34
N LYS A 266 -7.60 3.32 17.37
CA LYS A 266 -8.56 3.63 18.45
C LYS A 266 -8.21 4.94 19.16
N LYS A 267 -6.96 5.08 19.61
CA LYS A 267 -6.48 6.31 20.28
C LYS A 267 -6.60 7.56 19.41
N ARG A 268 -6.33 7.44 18.10
CA ARG A 268 -6.45 8.57 17.17
C ARG A 268 -7.89 8.92 16.84
N GLN A 269 -8.77 7.94 16.65
CA GLN A 269 -10.20 8.17 16.48
C GLN A 269 -10.80 8.90 17.67
N GLU A 270 -10.45 8.49 18.89
CA GLU A 270 -10.85 9.19 20.12
C GLU A 270 -10.38 10.65 20.09
N SER A 271 -9.10 10.90 19.78
CA SER A 271 -8.58 12.27 19.68
C SER A 271 -9.25 13.14 18.60
N LEU A 272 -9.64 12.52 17.46
CA LEU A 272 -10.31 13.20 16.37
C LEU A 272 -11.77 13.49 16.73
N PHE A 273 -12.43 12.56 17.42
CA PHE A 273 -13.77 12.76 17.97
C PHE A 273 -13.78 13.89 19.01
N TYR A 274 -12.78 13.97 19.89
CA TYR A 274 -12.61 15.10 20.82
C TYR A 274 -12.39 16.43 20.08
N ARG A 275 -11.60 16.45 19.01
CA ARG A 275 -11.37 17.66 18.19
C ARG A 275 -12.60 18.09 17.41
N VAL A 276 -13.36 17.14 16.84
CA VAL A 276 -14.61 17.42 16.14
C VAL A 276 -15.70 17.85 17.14
N LYS A 277 -15.78 17.21 18.31
CA LYS A 277 -16.69 17.61 19.40
C LYS A 277 -16.36 19.01 19.91
N ALA A 278 -15.08 19.34 20.10
CA ALA A 278 -14.64 20.68 20.47
C ALA A 278 -14.97 21.72 19.38
N PHE A 279 -14.78 21.39 18.10
CA PHE A 279 -15.14 22.26 16.98
C PHE A 279 -16.67 22.45 16.86
N MET A 280 -17.46 21.39 17.06
CA MET A 280 -18.93 21.47 17.12
C MET A 280 -19.41 22.31 18.32
N HIS A 281 -18.71 22.26 19.46
CA HIS A 281 -18.97 23.15 20.58
C HIS A 281 -18.64 24.62 20.26
N GLN A 282 -17.59 24.89 19.48
CA GLN A 282 -17.28 26.24 18.99
C GLN A 282 -18.33 26.78 18.01
N ILE A 283 -18.94 25.92 17.18
CA ILE A 283 -20.05 26.31 16.30
C ILE A 283 -21.30 26.69 17.12
N ASN A 284 -21.62 25.94 18.18
CA ASN A 284 -22.72 26.29 19.08
C ASN A 284 -22.45 27.58 19.88
N PHE A 285 -21.19 27.89 20.16
CA PHE A 285 -20.78 29.16 20.76
C PHE A 285 -20.98 30.34 19.78
N LEU A 286 -20.60 30.18 18.50
CA LEU A 286 -20.84 31.18 17.45
C LEU A 286 -22.33 31.43 17.23
N GLN A 287 -23.17 30.38 17.23
CA GLN A 287 -24.63 30.54 17.13
C GLN A 287 -25.19 31.37 18.28
N ARG A 288 -24.82 31.06 19.53
CA ARG A 288 -25.27 31.81 20.72
C ARG A 288 -24.78 33.25 20.72
N PHE A 289 -23.55 33.47 20.27
CA PHE A 289 -22.97 34.81 20.13
C PHE A 289 -23.71 35.65 19.08
N PHE A 290 -24.05 35.05 17.94
CA PHE A 290 -24.79 35.72 16.87
C PHE A 290 -26.24 36.05 17.27
N THR A 291 -26.90 35.16 18.02
CA THR A 291 -28.24 35.43 18.57
C THR A 291 -28.21 36.56 19.59
N ALA A 292 -27.23 36.57 20.50
CA ALA A 292 -27.07 37.66 21.48
C ALA A 292 -26.75 39.01 20.81
N PHE A 293 -25.89 38.98 19.79
CA PHE A 293 -25.56 40.17 18.99
C PHE A 293 -26.77 40.73 18.25
N MET A 294 -27.60 39.90 17.60
CA MET A 294 -28.81 40.34 16.91
C MET A 294 -29.88 40.90 17.87
N VAL A 295 -30.05 40.32 19.06
CA VAL A 295 -30.97 40.86 20.07
C VAL A 295 -30.52 42.25 20.55
N MET A 296 -29.21 42.44 20.73
CA MET A 296 -28.64 43.74 21.13
C MET A 296 -28.73 44.78 19.99
N PHE A 297 -28.51 44.35 18.74
CA PHE A 297 -28.62 45.19 17.54
C PHE A 297 -30.06 45.66 17.30
N MET A 298 -31.04 44.76 17.46
CA MET A 298 -32.47 45.10 17.34
C MET A 298 -32.95 46.07 18.42
N LYS A 299 -32.45 45.95 19.65
CA LYS A 299 -32.78 46.89 20.75
C LYS A 299 -32.24 48.30 20.51
N ASN A 300 -31.07 48.43 19.89
CA ASN A 300 -30.44 49.72 19.61
C ASN A 300 -30.97 50.40 18.35
N PHE A 301 -31.42 49.63 17.34
CA PHE A 301 -31.88 50.19 16.06
C PHE A 301 -33.40 50.33 15.93
N TYR A 302 -34.20 49.64 16.75
CA TYR A 302 -35.68 49.69 16.69
C TYR A 302 -36.33 50.16 17.99
N GLY A 303 -35.61 50.88 18.87
CA GLY A 303 -36.23 51.62 19.97
C GLY A 303 -37.04 52.82 19.42
N PRO A 304 -38.19 53.17 20.02
CA PRO A 304 -39.13 54.13 19.43
C PRO A 304 -38.54 55.54 19.32
N SER A 305 -38.81 56.19 18.19
CA SER A 305 -38.48 57.59 17.90
C SER A 305 -39.42 58.55 18.61
N THR A 306 -38.87 59.63 19.16
CA THR A 306 -39.58 60.85 19.55
C THR A 306 -38.91 62.02 18.85
N ASP A 307 -39.75 62.83 18.19
CA ASP A 307 -39.42 63.95 17.29
C ASP A 307 -38.79 65.16 18.01
N ASP A 308 -37.95 65.95 17.31
CA ASP A 308 -38.24 67.35 16.90
C ASP A 308 -36.99 68.16 16.49
N GLU A 309 -37.22 69.07 15.53
CA GLU A 309 -36.53 70.34 15.19
C GLU A 309 -35.32 70.46 14.20
N GLU A 310 -35.67 71.06 13.06
CA GLU A 310 -35.07 72.20 12.32
C GLU A 310 -33.85 72.09 11.34
N VAL A 311 -33.94 72.97 10.33
CA VAL A 311 -33.39 73.06 8.95
C VAL A 311 -32.41 74.26 8.91
N PRO A 312 -31.31 74.38 8.08
CA PRO A 312 -31.48 74.73 6.65
C PRO A 312 -30.38 74.42 5.59
N LEU A 313 -30.91 74.17 4.37
CA LEU A 313 -30.55 74.66 3.02
C LEU A 313 -29.09 74.98 2.62
N PHE A 314 -28.60 74.34 1.53
CA PHE A 314 -28.13 75.06 0.32
C PHE A 314 -28.09 74.14 -0.92
N LYS A 315 -28.24 74.77 -2.10
CA LYS A 315 -28.62 74.22 -3.42
C LYS A 315 -27.42 74.30 -4.42
N PRO A 316 -27.52 73.99 -5.73
CA PRO A 316 -26.79 72.91 -6.44
C PRO A 316 -25.88 73.36 -7.62
N SER A 317 -25.19 72.43 -8.30
CA SER A 317 -24.80 72.53 -9.73
C SER A 317 -24.36 71.15 -10.27
N ILE A 318 -25.15 70.45 -11.09
CA ILE A 318 -25.18 70.44 -12.58
C ILE A 318 -23.81 70.18 -13.25
N SER A 319 -23.63 68.99 -13.85
CA SER A 319 -23.48 68.86 -15.32
C SER A 319 -23.41 67.39 -15.78
N GLU A 320 -24.19 67.12 -16.82
CA GLU A 320 -24.29 65.94 -17.70
C GLU A 320 -22.91 65.56 -18.31
N ASN A 321 -22.63 64.40 -18.91
CA ASN A 321 -23.36 63.72 -19.97
C ASN A 321 -22.71 62.36 -20.34
N LYS A 322 -23.58 61.41 -20.78
CA LYS A 322 -23.47 60.41 -21.87
C LYS A 322 -22.16 59.61 -22.09
N GLN A 323 -22.18 58.29 -21.92
CA GLN A 323 -22.64 57.23 -22.86
C GLN A 323 -21.63 56.81 -23.96
N ALA A 324 -21.50 55.48 -24.05
CA ALA A 324 -21.23 54.65 -25.23
C ALA A 324 -19.76 54.47 -25.70
N ASN A 325 -19.26 53.24 -25.62
CA ASN A 325 -19.37 52.32 -26.76
C ASN A 325 -18.90 50.90 -26.42
N GLU A 326 -19.79 49.95 -26.74
CA GLU A 326 -19.52 48.53 -26.85
C GLU A 326 -18.71 48.21 -28.12
N ALA A 327 -18.17 46.98 -28.12
CA ALA A 327 -17.79 46.15 -29.26
C ALA A 327 -16.44 46.41 -29.95
N LEU A 328 -15.47 45.55 -29.64
CA LEU A 328 -14.71 44.84 -30.68
C LEU A 328 -14.21 43.48 -30.16
N ASN A 329 -14.63 42.46 -30.91
CA ASN A 329 -14.42 41.03 -30.73
C ASN A 329 -12.97 40.60 -31.04
N ASP A 330 -12.60 39.48 -30.43
CA ASP A 330 -11.69 38.42 -30.91
C ASP A 330 -10.25 38.76 -31.34
N GLN A 331 -9.27 38.24 -30.58
CA GLN A 331 -8.56 37.02 -30.97
C GLN A 331 -7.48 36.57 -29.95
N ARG A 332 -7.43 35.26 -29.71
CA ARG A 332 -6.34 34.43 -29.12
C ARG A 332 -6.14 34.46 -27.59
N ARG A 333 -7.04 33.77 -26.86
CA ARG A 333 -6.67 33.04 -25.63
C ARG A 333 -6.52 31.54 -25.93
N VAL A 334 -5.32 31.02 -25.67
CA VAL A 334 -4.99 29.59 -25.68
C VAL A 334 -5.84 28.89 -24.62
N ASN A 335 -6.79 28.06 -25.06
CA ASN A 335 -7.78 27.44 -24.19
C ASN A 335 -7.33 26.06 -23.69
N ILE A 336 -7.47 25.85 -22.39
CA ILE A 336 -7.01 24.71 -21.58
C ILE A 336 -7.88 23.48 -21.91
N LYS A 337 -7.43 22.62 -22.83
CA LYS A 337 -8.05 21.33 -23.17
C LYS A 337 -7.19 20.10 -22.78
N SER A 338 -6.79 19.94 -21.51
CA SER A 338 -6.14 18.69 -21.07
C SER A 338 -6.70 18.01 -19.81
N LYS A 339 -7.38 18.75 -18.91
CA LYS A 339 -7.97 18.14 -17.70
C LYS A 339 -9.37 17.57 -17.94
N TRP A 340 -10.17 18.21 -18.77
CA TRP A 340 -11.54 17.76 -19.09
C TRP A 340 -11.57 16.53 -19.98
N SER A 341 -10.55 16.28 -20.82
CA SER A 341 -10.43 15.05 -21.58
C SER A 341 -10.09 13.85 -20.68
N LEU A 342 -9.24 14.06 -19.65
CA LEU A 342 -8.93 13.04 -18.66
C LEU A 342 -10.14 12.71 -17.78
N ILE A 343 -10.90 13.73 -17.36
CA ILE A 343 -12.14 13.55 -16.59
C ILE A 343 -13.20 12.86 -17.46
N LYS A 344 -13.38 13.26 -18.72
CA LYS A 344 -14.31 12.59 -19.64
C LYS A 344 -13.87 11.16 -19.97
N PHE A 345 -12.56 10.89 -20.07
CA PHE A 345 -12.02 9.53 -20.23
C PHE A 345 -12.29 8.68 -18.99
N LEU A 346 -12.02 9.21 -17.80
CA LEU A 346 -12.31 8.55 -16.53
C LEU A 346 -13.80 8.30 -16.34
N CYS A 347 -14.68 9.26 -16.66
CA CYS A 347 -16.13 9.09 -16.59
C CYS A 347 -16.67 8.10 -17.63
N LYS A 348 -16.16 8.11 -18.87
CA LYS A 348 -16.60 7.17 -19.92
C LYS A 348 -16.12 5.74 -19.64
N TYR A 349 -14.92 5.60 -19.05
CA TYR A 349 -14.40 4.31 -18.57
C TYR A 349 -15.12 3.83 -17.30
N GLN A 350 -15.47 4.76 -16.39
CA GLN A 350 -16.25 4.48 -15.17
C GLN A 350 -17.68 4.03 -15.47
N CYS A 351 -18.39 4.65 -16.41
CA CYS A 351 -19.76 4.22 -16.73
C CYS A 351 -19.78 2.81 -17.35
N HIS A 352 -18.74 2.42 -18.09
CA HIS A 352 -18.66 1.05 -18.61
C HIS A 352 -18.34 0.04 -17.49
N LEU A 353 -17.42 0.36 -16.56
CA LEU A 353 -17.04 -0.53 -15.44
C LEU A 353 -18.06 -0.59 -14.28
N LEU A 354 -18.86 0.47 -14.06
CA LEU A 354 -19.90 0.51 -13.04
C LEU A 354 -21.18 -0.22 -13.47
N PHE A 355 -21.53 -0.17 -14.76
CA PHE A 355 -22.72 -0.83 -15.30
C PHE A 355 -22.45 -2.18 -15.98
N THR A 356 -21.21 -2.45 -16.35
CA THR A 356 -20.71 -3.81 -16.53
C THR A 356 -19.79 -4.11 -15.35
N MET A 357 -20.40 -4.32 -14.18
CA MET A 357 -20.00 -5.50 -13.45
C MET A 357 -20.66 -6.66 -14.19
N PRO A 358 -19.99 -7.36 -15.13
CA PRO A 358 -20.25 -8.78 -15.08
C PRO A 358 -19.95 -9.16 -13.63
N ARG A 359 -20.71 -10.10 -13.09
CA ARG A 359 -20.11 -11.11 -12.21
C ARG A 359 -18.98 -11.75 -13.04
N GLN A 360 -17.88 -11.02 -13.23
CA GLN A 360 -16.69 -11.51 -13.86
C GLN A 360 -16.18 -12.39 -12.75
N ASN A 361 -16.41 -13.68 -12.89
CA ASN A 361 -15.89 -14.72 -12.03
C ASN A 361 -14.37 -14.50 -11.96
N LEU A 362 -13.94 -13.64 -11.04
CA LEU A 362 -12.66 -13.74 -10.37
C LEU A 362 -12.59 -15.22 -10.06
N TYR A 363 -11.53 -15.89 -10.50
CA TYR A 363 -11.32 -17.34 -10.50
C TYR A 363 -11.52 -18.08 -9.15
N ILE A 364 -12.01 -17.36 -8.14
CA ILE A 364 -12.33 -17.73 -6.79
C ILE A 364 -13.86 -17.93 -6.73
N GLU A 365 -14.41 -18.84 -7.52
CA GLU A 365 -15.65 -19.50 -7.10
C GLU A 365 -15.19 -20.70 -6.28
N SER A 366 -15.61 -20.77 -5.02
CA SER A 366 -15.46 -21.97 -4.21
C SER A 366 -16.19 -23.09 -4.97
N GLY A 367 -15.44 -24.06 -5.48
CA GLY A 367 -16.03 -25.28 -5.99
C GLY A 367 -16.90 -25.89 -4.89
N ALA A 368 -18.18 -26.06 -5.19
CA ALA A 368 -19.09 -26.90 -4.43
C ALA A 368 -18.73 -28.38 -4.64
#